data_AF-X0WH63-F1
#
_entry.id   AF-X0WH63-F1
#
_cell.length_a   1.000
_cell.length_b   1.000
_cell.length_c   1.000
_cell.angle_alpha   90.00
_cell.angle_beta   90.00
_cell.angle_gamma   90.00
#
_symmetry.space_group_name_H-M   'P 1'
#
loop_
_entity.id
_entity.type
_entity.pdbx_description
1 polymer ?
#
loop_
_entity_poly.entity_id
_entity_poly.type
_entity_poly.pdbx_seq_one_letter_code
_entity_poly.pdbx_strand_id
1 'polypeptide(L)'
;MALATADEAEILKHNSASVTSISANTMVAITSADGYYNLTITAAQLDTEGRLTVLINDTSLCLPVRADFIVQHANVFDSFHAAATTDYLQVEAINLSLGGSPGFVSPVGFTDESMITRLYSSAGLSNILDDVSGTDEDDVISQVIVDAEQTVISRLSQWFDPDDMVTNNWVNSRTTWIAAHFLSMRRGNEHYFEHLYQEAITELNAMASGELQPPHDIPLRFESTASMANYKIDERFGVAKT
;
A
#
# COMPACT_ATOMS: atom_id res chain seq x y z
N MET A 1 53.34 -8.60 -10.88
CA MET A 1 53.47 -10.05 -11.14
C MET A 1 52.41 -10.38 -12.16
N ALA A 2 52.75 -10.59 -13.43
CA ALA A 2 51.72 -10.85 -14.44
C ALA A 2 50.98 -12.15 -14.09
N LEU A 3 49.64 -12.16 -14.12
CA LEU A 3 48.82 -13.35 -13.85
C LEU A 3 48.97 -14.41 -14.94
N ALA A 4 49.63 -14.06 -16.05
CA ALA A 4 49.95 -14.93 -17.18
C ALA A 4 50.83 -16.14 -16.81
N THR A 5 51.31 -16.26 -15.57
CA THR A 5 52.03 -17.45 -15.06
C THR A 5 51.26 -18.22 -13.98
N ALA A 6 50.08 -17.75 -13.57
CA ALA A 6 49.22 -18.48 -12.63
C ALA A 6 48.29 -19.42 -13.41
N ASP A 7 48.38 -20.73 -13.13
CA ASP A 7 47.69 -21.77 -13.91
C ASP A 7 46.16 -21.79 -13.65
N GLU A 8 45.69 -21.32 -12.48
CA GLU A 8 44.26 -21.38 -12.09
C GLU A 8 43.75 -20.08 -11.45
N ALA A 9 43.57 -19.04 -12.27
CA ALA A 9 42.86 -17.81 -11.88
C ALA A 9 41.47 -17.76 -12.51
N GLU A 10 40.43 -17.72 -11.67
CA GLU A 10 39.04 -17.92 -12.07
C GLU A 10 38.07 -16.96 -11.37
N ILE A 11 36.96 -16.67 -12.04
CA ILE A 11 35.81 -15.99 -11.45
C ILE A 11 34.59 -16.89 -11.51
N LEU A 12 33.91 -17.03 -10.37
CA LEU A 12 32.62 -17.69 -10.26
C LEU A 12 31.53 -16.62 -10.29
N LYS A 13 30.73 -16.64 -11.36
CA LYS A 13 29.62 -15.70 -11.55
C LYS A 13 28.41 -16.06 -10.69
N HIS A 14 27.56 -15.07 -10.41
CA HIS A 14 26.35 -15.29 -9.63
C HIS A 14 25.47 -16.39 -10.25
N ASN A 15 25.08 -17.38 -9.45
CA ASN A 15 24.26 -18.52 -9.85
C ASN A 15 24.81 -19.32 -11.06
N SER A 16 26.11 -19.22 -11.35
CA SER A 16 26.76 -19.99 -12.40
C SER A 16 27.31 -21.31 -11.84
N ALA A 17 27.08 -22.40 -12.57
CA ALA A 17 27.71 -23.69 -12.30
C ALA A 17 29.09 -23.82 -12.98
N SER A 18 29.53 -22.79 -13.72
CA SER A 18 30.79 -22.78 -14.47
C SER A 18 31.67 -21.62 -14.05
N VAL A 19 32.98 -21.87 -14.05
CA VAL A 19 34.02 -20.88 -13.79
C VAL A 19 34.45 -20.21 -15.09
N THR A 20 34.74 -18.91 -15.03
CA THR A 20 35.32 -18.17 -16.16
C THR A 20 36.77 -17.88 -15.86
N SER A 21 37.69 -18.25 -16.77
CA SER A 21 39.11 -17.99 -16.56
C SER A 21 39.42 -16.50 -16.65
N ILE A 22 40.27 -16.03 -15.75
CA ILE A 22 40.82 -14.67 -15.70
C ILE A 22 42.35 -14.67 -15.74
N SER A 23 42.97 -15.78 -16.13
CA SER A 23 44.44 -15.95 -16.20
C SER A 23 45.14 -14.95 -17.13
N ALA A 24 44.42 -14.42 -18.12
CA ALA A 24 44.91 -13.38 -19.02
C ALA A 24 44.91 -11.97 -18.41
N ASN A 25 44.29 -11.75 -17.25
CA ASN A 25 44.23 -10.44 -16.61
C ASN A 25 45.58 -10.09 -15.97
N THR A 26 45.82 -8.81 -15.70
CA THR A 26 47.07 -8.35 -15.08
C THR A 26 46.88 -8.11 -13.58
N MET A 27 47.76 -8.69 -12.75
CA MET A 27 47.96 -8.27 -11.37
C MET A 27 49.22 -7.40 -11.21
N VAL A 28 49.06 -6.24 -10.61
CA VAL A 28 50.16 -5.31 -10.35
C VAL A 28 50.31 -5.10 -8.86
N ALA A 29 51.52 -5.26 -8.33
CA ALA A 29 51.80 -4.95 -6.94
C ALA A 29 51.69 -3.43 -6.71
N ILE A 30 51.05 -3.02 -5.63
CA ILE A 30 50.94 -1.61 -5.27
C ILE A 30 52.29 -1.16 -4.69
N THR A 31 52.93 -0.18 -5.31
CA THR A 31 54.34 0.19 -5.08
C THR A 31 54.65 0.70 -3.65
N SER A 32 53.62 1.00 -2.86
CA SER A 32 53.73 1.59 -1.53
C SER A 32 53.03 0.77 -0.44
N ALA A 33 52.54 -0.43 -0.76
CA ALA A 33 51.83 -1.28 0.18
C ALA A 33 52.24 -2.75 -0.02
N ASP A 34 53.10 -3.24 0.88
CA ASP A 34 53.60 -4.61 0.83
C ASP A 34 52.44 -5.62 0.97
N GLY A 35 52.38 -6.59 0.07
CA GLY A 35 51.35 -7.63 0.04
C GLY A 35 50.03 -7.22 -0.61
N TYR A 36 49.88 -5.98 -1.09
CA TYR A 36 48.69 -5.53 -1.81
C TYR A 36 48.88 -5.59 -3.32
N TYR A 37 47.85 -6.08 -4.01
CA TYR A 37 47.84 -6.24 -5.45
C TYR A 37 46.57 -5.66 -6.05
N ASN A 38 46.70 -5.02 -7.21
CA ASN A 38 45.60 -4.56 -8.01
C ASN A 38 45.35 -5.55 -9.15
N LEU A 39 44.17 -6.18 -9.15
CA LEU A 39 43.69 -7.05 -10.21
C LEU A 39 42.75 -6.25 -11.11
N THR A 40 43.09 -6.12 -12.39
CA THR A 40 42.19 -5.48 -13.37
C THR A 40 41.14 -6.49 -13.81
N ILE A 41 39.85 -6.18 -13.58
CA ILE A 41 38.71 -6.96 -14.07
C ILE A 41 38.05 -6.18 -15.21
N THR A 42 37.63 -6.88 -16.25
CA THR A 42 37.03 -6.28 -17.45
C THR A 42 35.50 -6.30 -17.37
N ALA A 43 34.83 -5.42 -18.13
CA ALA A 43 33.37 -5.38 -18.19
C ALA A 43 32.74 -6.70 -18.64
N ALA A 44 33.41 -7.46 -19.52
CA ALA A 44 32.95 -8.78 -19.97
C ALA A 44 32.94 -9.84 -18.84
N GLN A 45 33.71 -9.62 -17.77
CA GLN A 45 33.74 -10.49 -16.59
C GLN A 45 32.70 -10.07 -15.54
N LEU A 46 32.08 -8.89 -15.70
CA LEU A 46 31.09 -8.28 -14.79
C LEU A 46 29.70 -8.15 -15.45
N ASP A 47 29.42 -8.96 -16.45
CA ASP A 47 28.16 -8.97 -17.22
C ASP A 47 26.96 -9.59 -16.48
N THR A 48 27.18 -10.08 -15.26
CA THR A 48 26.18 -10.77 -14.44
C THR A 48 26.05 -10.05 -13.11
N GLU A 49 24.87 -9.55 -12.80
CA GLU A 49 24.57 -8.91 -11.53
C GLU A 49 24.48 -9.94 -10.39
N GLY A 50 24.85 -9.52 -9.18
CA GLY A 50 24.85 -10.35 -7.98
C GLY A 50 26.23 -10.56 -7.38
N ARG A 51 26.35 -11.56 -6.51
CA ARG A 51 27.61 -11.88 -5.82
C ARG A 51 28.53 -12.68 -6.72
N LEU A 52 29.75 -12.18 -6.93
CA LEU A 52 30.82 -12.85 -7.65
C LEU A 52 31.96 -13.19 -6.68
N THR A 53 32.65 -14.27 -6.97
CA THR A 53 33.84 -14.70 -6.23
C THR A 53 35.01 -14.80 -7.19
N VAL A 54 36.10 -14.11 -6.88
CA VAL A 54 37.40 -14.30 -7.52
C VAL A 54 38.20 -15.32 -6.71
N LEU A 55 38.70 -16.32 -7.40
CA LEU A 55 39.60 -17.34 -6.85
C LEU A 55 40.90 -17.31 -7.64
N ILE A 56 42.00 -17.20 -6.92
CA ILE A 56 43.34 -17.34 -7.49
C ILE A 56 44.01 -18.48 -6.72
N ASN A 57 44.09 -19.64 -7.36
CA ASN A 57 44.77 -20.80 -6.83
C ASN A 57 46.04 -21.00 -7.65
N ASP A 58 47.19 -20.73 -7.05
CA ASP A 58 48.45 -21.00 -7.73
C ASP A 58 49.40 -21.70 -6.78
N THR A 59 49.41 -23.03 -6.86
CA THR A 59 50.29 -23.87 -6.04
C THR A 59 51.80 -23.59 -6.23
N SER A 60 52.18 -22.78 -7.23
CA SER A 60 53.56 -22.48 -7.59
C SER A 60 54.03 -21.04 -7.29
N LEU A 61 53.14 -20.03 -7.34
CA LEU A 61 53.52 -18.62 -7.11
C LEU A 61 52.85 -17.95 -5.90
N CYS A 62 51.62 -18.32 -5.51
CA CYS A 62 50.92 -17.61 -4.44
C CYS A 62 49.96 -18.47 -3.63
N LEU A 63 49.79 -18.13 -2.35
CA LEU A 63 48.78 -18.80 -1.54
C LEU A 63 47.38 -18.58 -2.14
N PRO A 64 46.47 -19.56 -2.03
CA PRO A 64 45.09 -19.42 -2.47
C PRO A 64 44.44 -18.14 -1.95
N VAL A 65 44.00 -17.28 -2.86
CA VAL A 65 43.26 -16.06 -2.52
C VAL A 65 41.82 -16.19 -2.98
N ARG A 66 40.89 -15.87 -2.07
CA ARG A 66 39.47 -15.76 -2.36
C ARG A 66 38.99 -14.37 -1.98
N ALA A 67 38.34 -13.69 -2.92
CA ALA A 67 37.70 -12.41 -2.68
C ALA A 67 36.27 -12.43 -3.23
N ASP A 68 35.33 -11.94 -2.43
CA ASP A 68 33.93 -11.84 -2.81
C ASP A 68 33.54 -10.37 -2.98
N PHE A 69 32.79 -10.05 -4.02
CA PHE A 69 32.21 -8.72 -4.22
C PHE A 69 30.83 -8.84 -4.88
N ILE A 70 30.08 -7.74 -4.86
CA ILE A 70 28.76 -7.66 -5.49
C ILE A 70 28.83 -6.73 -6.70
N VAL A 71 28.28 -7.20 -7.82
CA VAL A 71 28.03 -6.40 -9.01
C VAL A 71 26.59 -5.96 -8.95
N GLN A 72 26.36 -4.65 -8.99
CA GLN A 72 25.04 -4.04 -9.00
C GLN A 72 24.99 -3.07 -10.16
N HIS A 73 23.78 -2.80 -10.64
CA HIS A 73 23.57 -1.76 -11.62
C HIS A 73 23.96 -0.37 -11.06
N ALA A 74 24.48 0.51 -11.92
CA ALA A 74 24.98 1.82 -11.52
C ALA A 74 23.90 2.67 -10.82
N ASN A 75 22.70 2.73 -11.37
CA ASN A 75 21.56 3.46 -10.76
C ASN A 75 21.23 2.97 -9.33
N VAL A 76 21.33 1.66 -9.07
CA VAL A 76 21.08 1.09 -7.75
C VAL A 76 22.18 1.56 -6.79
N PHE A 77 23.44 1.43 -7.20
CA PHE A 77 24.56 1.86 -6.37
C PHE A 77 24.49 3.35 -6.04
N ASP A 78 24.26 4.20 -7.05
CA ASP A 78 24.20 5.65 -6.92
C ASP A 78 23.01 6.08 -6.04
N SER A 79 21.86 5.43 -6.15
CA SER A 79 20.71 5.71 -5.28
C SER A 79 20.96 5.43 -3.79
N PHE A 80 21.82 4.46 -3.47
CA PHE A 80 22.13 4.08 -2.10
C PHE A 80 23.32 4.86 -1.51
N HIS A 81 24.33 5.18 -2.32
CA HIS A 81 25.63 5.64 -1.83
C HIS A 81 26.00 7.05 -2.27
N ALA A 82 25.49 7.52 -3.41
CA ALA A 82 25.66 8.92 -3.75
C ALA A 82 24.64 9.73 -2.93
N ALA A 83 25.06 10.86 -2.37
CA ALA A 83 24.14 11.89 -1.87
C ALA A 83 23.42 12.58 -3.05
N ALA A 84 22.98 11.79 -4.02
CA ALA A 84 22.48 12.24 -5.30
C ALA A 84 21.01 12.59 -5.14
N THR A 85 20.76 13.89 -5.06
CA THR A 85 19.44 14.51 -5.19
C THR A 85 18.79 14.29 -6.58
N THR A 86 19.34 13.41 -7.41
CA THR A 86 19.00 13.29 -8.84
C THR A 86 18.90 11.87 -9.38
N ASP A 87 19.44 10.84 -8.72
CA ASP A 87 19.38 9.46 -9.22
C ASP A 87 18.56 8.57 -8.26
N TYR A 88 17.24 8.67 -8.43
CA TYR A 88 16.27 7.88 -7.67
C TYR A 88 16.03 6.55 -8.35
N LEU A 89 15.86 5.48 -7.56
CA LEU A 89 15.35 4.21 -8.07
C LEU A 89 14.00 4.45 -8.75
N GLN A 90 13.94 4.15 -10.04
CA GLN A 90 12.69 4.18 -10.78
C GLN A 90 11.83 3.03 -10.30
N VAL A 91 10.82 3.36 -9.49
CA VAL A 91 9.73 2.43 -9.20
C VAL A 91 8.77 2.54 -10.37
N GLU A 92 8.88 1.62 -11.34
CA GLU A 92 7.76 1.35 -12.21
C GLU A 92 6.67 0.74 -11.33
N ALA A 93 5.77 1.59 -10.83
CA ALA A 93 4.51 1.13 -10.28
C ALA A 93 3.80 0.40 -11.42
N ILE A 94 3.91 -0.93 -11.43
CA ILE A 94 3.16 -1.81 -12.33
C ILE A 94 1.69 -1.59 -11.98
N ASN A 95 1.08 -0.62 -12.66
CA ASN A 95 -0.30 -0.20 -12.52
C ASN A 95 -0.76 0.06 -11.07
N LEU A 96 -0.43 1.23 -10.52
CA LEU A 96 -1.53 1.94 -9.85
C LEU A 96 -2.35 2.58 -10.97
N SER A 97 -3.23 1.79 -11.59
CA SER A 97 -4.24 2.30 -12.50
C SER A 97 -5.23 3.14 -11.68
N LEU A 98 -4.82 4.34 -11.26
CA LEU A 98 -5.73 5.44 -11.02
C LEU A 98 -6.16 5.94 -12.40
N GLY A 99 -6.98 5.14 -13.08
CA GLY A 99 -7.57 5.46 -14.37
C GLY A 99 -8.69 6.48 -14.22
N GLY A 100 -8.42 7.58 -13.54
CA GLY A 100 -9.32 8.70 -13.35
C GLY A 100 -8.53 10.00 -13.30
N SER A 101 -9.21 11.08 -13.66
CA SER A 101 -8.91 12.46 -13.20
C SER A 101 -8.38 12.46 -11.75
N PRO A 102 -7.71 13.50 -11.24
CA PRO A 102 -7.59 13.72 -9.79
C PRO A 102 -8.98 13.93 -9.15
N GLY A 103 -9.88 12.98 -9.33
CA GLY A 103 -11.16 12.85 -8.71
C GLY A 103 -10.95 12.35 -7.29
N PHE A 104 -11.75 12.87 -6.39
CA PHE A 104 -11.77 12.48 -5.00
C PHE A 104 -12.11 11.00 -4.92
N VAL A 105 -11.10 10.17 -4.61
CA VAL A 105 -11.33 8.74 -4.38
C VAL A 105 -12.12 8.60 -3.08
N SER A 106 -13.27 7.94 -3.16
CA SER A 106 -14.05 7.52 -1.99
C SER A 106 -13.11 6.79 -1.01
N PRO A 107 -13.00 7.25 0.25
CA PRO A 107 -12.04 6.70 1.19
C PRO A 107 -12.40 5.29 1.65
N VAL A 108 -13.65 4.84 1.47
CA VAL A 108 -14.14 3.58 2.08
C VAL A 108 -15.04 2.75 1.14
N GLY A 109 -15.73 3.36 0.16
CA GLY A 109 -16.45 2.64 -0.90
C GLY A 109 -17.78 2.02 -0.45
N PHE A 110 -18.61 2.75 0.30
CA PHE A 110 -19.95 2.26 0.71
C PHE A 110 -20.97 2.32 -0.42
N THR A 111 -20.83 3.27 -1.35
CA THR A 111 -21.75 3.42 -2.48
C THR A 111 -20.97 3.62 -3.77
N ASP A 112 -21.65 3.41 -4.87
CA ASP A 112 -21.10 3.47 -6.21
C ASP A 112 -22.10 4.18 -7.13
N GLU A 113 -21.61 4.76 -8.22
CA GLU A 113 -22.42 5.45 -9.23
C GLU A 113 -23.55 4.54 -9.74
N SER A 114 -23.29 3.24 -9.87
CA SER A 114 -24.27 2.26 -10.30
C SER A 114 -25.49 2.17 -9.38
N MET A 115 -25.33 2.40 -8.06
CA MET A 115 -26.45 2.41 -7.10
C MET A 115 -27.27 3.69 -7.21
N ILE A 116 -26.62 4.84 -7.38
CA ILE A 116 -27.30 6.13 -7.59
C ILE A 116 -28.08 6.11 -8.90
N THR A 117 -27.47 5.57 -9.97
CA THR A 117 -28.10 5.42 -11.29
C THR A 117 -29.35 4.54 -11.23
N ARG A 118 -29.34 3.48 -10.40
CA ARG A 118 -30.52 2.63 -10.18
C ARG A 118 -31.67 3.39 -9.51
N LEU A 119 -31.38 4.35 -8.63
CA LEU A 119 -32.40 5.12 -7.92
C LEU A 119 -33.03 6.21 -8.81
N TYR A 120 -32.21 6.93 -9.58
CA TYR A 120 -32.66 8.02 -10.46
C TYR A 120 -33.11 7.57 -11.85
N SER A 121 -32.76 6.35 -12.27
CA SER A 121 -32.69 5.94 -13.68
C SER A 121 -31.60 6.69 -14.45
N SER A 122 -31.02 6.06 -15.49
CA SER A 122 -29.97 6.67 -16.30
C SER A 122 -30.42 7.97 -16.97
N ALA A 123 -31.68 8.05 -17.41
CA ALA A 123 -32.25 9.26 -17.99
C ALA A 123 -32.48 10.36 -16.93
N GLY A 124 -32.84 9.98 -15.69
CA GLY A 124 -33.02 10.94 -14.60
C GLY A 124 -31.69 11.54 -14.15
N LEU A 125 -30.66 10.70 -14.04
CA LEU A 125 -29.30 11.13 -13.70
C LEU A 125 -28.74 12.09 -14.76
N SER A 126 -28.86 11.75 -16.04
CA SER A 126 -28.44 12.63 -17.14
C SER A 126 -29.15 13.98 -17.13
N ASN A 127 -30.46 14.02 -16.83
CA ASN A 127 -31.19 15.29 -16.72
C ASN A 127 -30.71 16.17 -15.54
N ILE A 128 -30.27 15.55 -14.45
CA ILE A 128 -29.74 16.28 -13.29
C ILE A 128 -28.36 16.84 -13.60
N LEU A 129 -27.54 16.08 -14.33
CA LEU A 129 -26.18 16.43 -14.70
C LEU A 129 -26.06 17.27 -15.98
N ASP A 130 -27.18 17.64 -16.63
CA ASP A 130 -27.19 18.42 -17.87
C ASP A 130 -26.51 19.83 -17.78
N ASP A 131 -26.16 20.30 -16.58
CA ASP A 131 -25.41 21.54 -16.32
C ASP A 131 -23.90 21.31 -16.29
N VAL A 132 -23.49 20.05 -16.17
CA VAL A 132 -22.13 19.57 -16.11
C VAL A 132 -21.79 19.01 -17.48
N SER A 133 -20.59 19.28 -17.98
CA SER A 133 -20.21 18.83 -19.32
C SER A 133 -18.96 17.96 -19.26
N GLY A 134 -19.03 16.80 -19.91
CA GLY A 134 -17.85 15.99 -20.19
C GLY A 134 -17.30 15.27 -18.96
N THR A 135 -15.99 15.33 -18.75
CA THR A 135 -15.30 14.60 -17.66
C THR A 135 -15.68 15.07 -16.25
N ASP A 136 -16.31 16.23 -16.13
CA ASP A 136 -16.69 16.81 -14.84
C ASP A 136 -17.91 16.09 -14.22
N GLU A 137 -18.68 15.34 -15.01
CA GLU A 137 -19.84 14.57 -14.53
C GLU A 137 -19.43 13.51 -13.50
N ASP A 138 -18.40 12.73 -13.82
CA ASP A 138 -17.85 11.69 -12.96
C ASP A 138 -17.25 12.27 -11.67
N ASP A 139 -16.56 13.43 -11.80
CA ASP A 139 -15.96 14.12 -10.66
C ASP A 139 -17.02 14.66 -9.69
N VAL A 140 -18.14 15.16 -10.22
CA VAL A 140 -19.28 15.64 -9.42
C VAL A 140 -19.96 14.50 -8.68
N ILE A 141 -20.21 13.37 -9.35
CA ILE A 141 -20.81 12.20 -8.72
C ILE A 141 -19.88 11.69 -7.62
N SER A 142 -18.59 11.59 -7.91
CA SER A 142 -17.57 11.14 -6.95
C SER A 142 -17.51 12.05 -5.72
N GLN A 143 -17.58 13.37 -5.89
CA GLN A 143 -17.59 14.33 -4.78
C GLN A 143 -18.85 14.16 -3.90
N VAL A 144 -20.02 14.01 -4.53
CA VAL A 144 -21.28 13.79 -3.81
C VAL A 144 -21.26 12.48 -3.00
N ILE A 145 -20.67 11.43 -3.58
CA ILE A 145 -20.46 10.15 -2.89
C ILE A 145 -19.55 10.36 -1.67
N VAL A 146 -18.41 11.02 -1.84
CA VAL A 146 -17.46 11.28 -0.74
C VAL A 146 -18.11 12.05 0.40
N ASP A 147 -18.89 13.10 0.11
CA ASP A 147 -19.58 13.89 1.12
C ASP A 147 -20.64 13.06 1.88
N ALA A 148 -21.36 12.19 1.16
CA ALA A 148 -22.33 11.29 1.76
C ALA A 148 -21.66 10.25 2.68
N GLU A 149 -20.54 9.68 2.24
CA GLU A 149 -19.78 8.72 3.02
C GLU A 149 -19.20 9.34 4.29
N GLN A 150 -18.63 10.55 4.21
CA GLN A 150 -18.14 11.28 5.39
C GLN A 150 -19.26 11.54 6.40
N THR A 151 -20.47 11.83 5.92
CA THR A 151 -21.66 12.02 6.76
C THR A 151 -22.03 10.74 7.53
N VAL A 152 -21.86 9.57 6.92
CA VAL A 152 -22.10 8.26 7.55
C VAL A 152 -20.96 7.89 8.52
N ILE A 153 -19.70 8.05 8.10
CA ILE A 153 -18.50 7.74 8.90
C ILE A 153 -18.49 8.58 10.18
N SER A 154 -18.77 9.88 10.09
CA SER A 154 -18.76 10.77 11.25
C SER A 154 -19.73 10.33 12.35
N ARG A 155 -20.80 9.59 12.01
CA ARG A 155 -21.79 9.09 12.97
C ARG A 155 -21.51 7.68 13.46
N LEU A 156 -21.04 6.79 12.58
CA LEU A 156 -20.88 5.37 12.89
C LEU A 156 -19.47 4.98 13.36
N SER A 157 -18.45 5.78 13.07
CA SER A 157 -17.04 5.50 13.43
C SER A 157 -16.78 5.36 14.93
N GLN A 158 -17.70 5.85 15.78
CA GLN A 158 -17.62 5.67 17.22
C GLN A 158 -17.81 4.21 17.63
N TRP A 159 -18.64 3.45 16.92
CA TRP A 159 -19.07 2.10 17.30
C TRP A 159 -18.56 1.02 16.35
N PHE A 160 -18.37 1.34 15.07
CA PHE A 160 -18.04 0.39 14.01
C PHE A 160 -16.74 0.77 13.30
N ASP A 161 -16.04 -0.24 12.79
CA ASP A 161 -14.88 -0.01 11.92
C ASP A 161 -15.37 0.33 10.51
N PRO A 162 -14.88 1.41 9.87
CA PRO A 162 -15.25 1.72 8.50
C PRO A 162 -15.04 0.55 7.53
N ASP A 163 -13.99 -0.27 7.73
CA ASP A 163 -13.68 -1.42 6.86
C ASP A 163 -14.76 -2.50 6.93
N ASP A 164 -15.32 -2.76 8.11
CA ASP A 164 -16.37 -3.77 8.31
C ASP A 164 -17.73 -3.31 7.76
N MET A 165 -17.93 -1.98 7.69
CA MET A 165 -19.17 -1.37 7.21
C MET A 165 -19.35 -1.48 5.68
N VAL A 166 -18.27 -1.62 4.91
CA VAL A 166 -18.28 -1.68 3.43
C VAL A 166 -19.18 -2.79 2.89
N THR A 167 -19.16 -3.93 3.58
CA THR A 167 -19.88 -5.13 3.14
C THR A 167 -21.36 -5.09 3.50
N ASN A 168 -21.80 -4.11 4.30
CA ASN A 168 -23.15 -4.08 4.81
C ASN A 168 -24.12 -3.35 3.87
N ASN A 169 -25.06 -4.11 3.30
CA ASN A 169 -26.08 -3.58 2.37
C ASN A 169 -26.95 -2.47 2.97
N TRP A 170 -27.19 -2.49 4.28
CA TRP A 170 -27.98 -1.46 4.95
C TRP A 170 -27.22 -0.13 4.97
N VAL A 171 -25.94 -0.14 5.33
CA VAL A 171 -25.06 1.06 5.26
C VAL A 171 -25.03 1.59 3.84
N ASN A 172 -24.80 0.71 2.85
CA ASN A 172 -24.71 1.09 1.44
C ASN A 172 -26.01 1.74 0.94
N SER A 173 -27.17 1.23 1.37
CA SER A 173 -28.47 1.79 1.02
C SER A 173 -28.67 3.19 1.61
N ARG A 174 -28.29 3.42 2.87
CA ARG A 174 -28.41 4.73 3.52
C ARG A 174 -27.44 5.76 2.96
N THR A 175 -26.20 5.37 2.70
CA THR A 175 -25.23 6.23 2.00
C THR A 175 -25.75 6.65 0.63
N THR A 176 -26.36 5.71 -0.12
CA THR A 176 -26.93 6.00 -1.45
C THR A 176 -28.08 7.01 -1.36
N TRP A 177 -28.94 6.93 -0.35
CA TRP A 177 -30.03 7.89 -0.15
C TRP A 177 -29.54 9.29 0.18
N ILE A 178 -28.49 9.39 1.01
CA ILE A 178 -27.85 10.66 1.36
C ILE A 178 -27.19 11.27 0.11
N ALA A 179 -26.44 10.48 -0.65
CA ALA A 179 -25.82 10.91 -1.90
C ALA A 179 -26.86 11.40 -2.90
N ALA A 180 -27.98 10.67 -3.03
CA ALA A 180 -29.07 11.06 -3.92
C ALA A 180 -29.70 12.41 -3.54
N HIS A 181 -29.86 12.69 -2.25
CA HIS A 181 -30.36 13.97 -1.77
C HIS A 181 -29.36 15.12 -2.00
N PHE A 182 -28.07 14.88 -1.80
CA PHE A 182 -27.03 15.86 -2.10
C PHE A 182 -27.00 16.21 -3.60
N LEU A 183 -27.20 15.22 -4.46
CA LEU A 183 -27.32 15.43 -5.89
C LEU A 183 -28.57 16.25 -6.25
N SER A 184 -29.73 16.03 -5.59
CA SER A 184 -30.94 16.80 -5.86
C SER A 184 -30.86 18.27 -5.41
N MET A 185 -30.12 18.53 -4.31
CA MET A 185 -29.88 19.90 -3.84
C MET A 185 -29.13 20.77 -4.85
N ARG A 186 -28.23 20.18 -5.64
CA ARG A 186 -27.44 20.90 -6.65
C ARG A 186 -28.31 21.64 -7.67
N ARG A 187 -29.45 21.06 -8.07
CA ARG A 187 -30.42 21.67 -9.00
C ARG A 187 -31.51 22.49 -8.32
N GLY A 188 -31.41 22.70 -7.00
CA GLY A 188 -32.39 23.46 -6.23
C GLY A 188 -33.71 22.72 -6.02
N ASN A 189 -33.72 21.38 -6.14
CA ASN A 189 -34.90 20.56 -5.90
C ASN A 189 -34.69 19.67 -4.66
N GLU A 190 -34.75 20.31 -3.49
CA GLU A 190 -34.47 19.67 -2.20
C GLU A 190 -35.46 18.55 -1.85
N HIS A 191 -36.70 18.62 -2.34
CA HIS A 191 -37.80 17.77 -1.90
C HIS A 191 -37.84 16.35 -2.50
N TYR A 192 -37.11 16.07 -3.59
CA TYR A 192 -37.24 14.80 -4.32
C TYR A 192 -36.84 13.56 -3.48
N PHE A 193 -35.92 13.71 -2.52
CA PHE A 193 -35.45 12.63 -1.63
C PHE A 193 -35.38 13.02 -0.16
N GLU A 194 -36.01 14.13 0.21
CA GLU A 194 -35.97 14.66 1.58
C GLU A 194 -36.45 13.63 2.62
N HIS A 195 -37.53 12.90 2.32
CA HIS A 195 -38.06 11.88 3.23
C HIS A 195 -37.06 10.74 3.49
N LEU A 196 -36.41 10.21 2.45
CA LEU A 196 -35.40 9.15 2.60
C LEU A 196 -34.15 9.65 3.32
N TYR A 197 -33.77 10.90 3.07
CA TYR A 197 -32.67 11.54 3.78
C TYR A 197 -32.97 11.69 5.28
N GLN A 198 -34.14 12.19 5.65
CA GLN A 198 -34.55 12.34 7.05
C GLN A 198 -34.66 10.98 7.77
N GLU A 199 -35.17 9.96 7.08
CA GLU A 199 -35.19 8.59 7.58
C GLU A 199 -33.77 8.07 7.82
N ALA A 200 -32.87 8.19 6.84
CA ALA A 200 -31.48 7.77 6.97
C ALA A 200 -30.75 8.48 8.11
N ILE A 201 -30.89 9.80 8.23
CA ILE A 201 -30.23 10.57 9.29
C ILE A 201 -30.80 10.22 10.67
N THR A 202 -32.11 10.00 10.78
CA THR A 202 -32.75 9.59 12.03
C THR A 202 -32.24 8.23 12.49
N GLU A 203 -32.17 7.25 11.59
CA GLU A 203 -31.63 5.93 11.89
C GLU A 203 -30.13 5.98 12.24
N LEU A 204 -29.33 6.74 11.48
CA LEU A 204 -27.90 6.91 11.76
C LEU A 204 -27.66 7.58 13.13
N ASN A 205 -28.50 8.56 13.51
CA ASN A 205 -28.43 9.18 14.83
C ASN A 205 -28.85 8.21 15.95
N ALA A 206 -29.86 7.37 15.71
CA ALA A 206 -30.27 6.32 16.65
C ALA A 206 -29.19 5.24 16.82
N MET A 207 -28.41 4.94 15.78
CA MET A 207 -27.24 4.06 15.88
C MET A 207 -26.07 4.72 16.60
N ALA A 208 -25.83 6.01 16.35
CA ALA A 208 -24.80 6.77 17.05
C ALA A 208 -25.10 6.88 18.56
N SER A 209 -26.37 6.96 18.97
CA SER A 209 -26.78 6.91 20.38
C SER A 209 -26.81 5.49 20.97
N GLY A 210 -26.66 4.45 20.15
CA GLY A 210 -26.71 3.05 20.57
C GLY A 210 -28.14 2.51 20.81
N GLU A 211 -29.17 3.23 20.39
CA GLU A 211 -30.58 2.80 20.50
C GLU A 211 -30.94 1.73 19.46
N LEU A 212 -30.30 1.79 18.30
CA LEU A 212 -30.51 0.88 17.18
C LEU A 212 -29.20 0.18 16.81
N GLN A 213 -29.27 -1.12 16.51
CA GLN A 213 -28.15 -1.86 15.93
C GLN A 213 -28.39 -2.06 14.42
N PRO A 214 -27.34 -1.97 13.59
CA PRO A 214 -27.49 -2.21 12.16
C PRO A 214 -27.93 -3.66 11.92
N PRO A 215 -28.86 -3.87 10.97
CA PRO A 215 -29.24 -5.22 10.58
C PRO A 215 -28.05 -5.94 9.95
N HIS A 216 -27.93 -7.24 10.26
CA HIS A 216 -26.79 -8.10 9.90
C HIS A 216 -25.50 -7.74 10.65
N ASP A 217 -25.47 -8.09 11.95
CA ASP A 217 -24.35 -8.13 12.91
C ASP A 217 -22.98 -7.66 12.36
N ILE A 218 -22.83 -6.34 12.19
CA ILE A 218 -21.51 -5.75 11.98
C ILE A 218 -20.75 -5.85 13.30
N PRO A 219 -19.52 -6.39 13.31
CA PRO A 219 -18.73 -6.45 14.53
C PRO A 219 -18.54 -5.05 15.11
N LEU A 220 -18.82 -4.90 16.40
CA LEU A 220 -18.54 -3.67 17.13
C LEU A 220 -17.03 -3.54 17.33
N ARG A 221 -16.50 -2.33 17.18
CA ARG A 221 -15.07 -2.03 17.43
C ARG A 221 -14.63 -2.35 18.86
N PHE A 222 -15.58 -2.31 19.79
CA PHE A 222 -15.36 -2.66 21.18
C PHE A 222 -16.35 -3.75 21.56
N GLU A 223 -15.85 -4.91 22.02
CA GLU A 223 -16.68 -5.90 22.73
C GLU A 223 -17.16 -5.27 24.04
N SER A 224 -18.27 -4.52 23.99
CA SER A 224 -18.97 -4.07 25.18
C SER A 224 -19.84 -5.18 25.77
N THR A 225 -19.48 -6.46 25.59
CA THR A 225 -20.08 -7.51 26.41
C THR A 225 -19.87 -7.08 27.85
N ALA A 226 -20.95 -6.87 28.58
CA ALA A 226 -20.88 -6.67 30.01
C ALA A 226 -20.17 -7.90 30.57
N SER A 227 -18.86 -7.80 30.80
CA SER A 227 -18.19 -8.79 31.61
C SER A 227 -18.82 -8.60 32.97
N MET A 228 -19.67 -9.54 33.35
CA MET A 228 -20.00 -9.73 34.75
C MET A 228 -18.68 -10.06 35.43
N ALA A 229 -17.94 -9.03 35.82
CA ALA A 229 -16.81 -9.18 36.71
C ALA A 229 -17.42 -9.77 37.98
N ASN A 230 -17.16 -11.06 38.23
CA ASN A 230 -17.48 -11.68 39.50
C ASN A 230 -16.99 -10.74 40.60
N TYR A 231 -17.90 -10.29 41.48
CA TYR A 231 -17.51 -9.50 42.64
C TYR A 231 -16.50 -10.35 43.40
N LYS A 232 -15.24 -9.95 43.39
CA LYS A 232 -14.23 -10.58 44.22
C LYS A 232 -14.54 -10.11 45.64
N ILE A 233 -15.24 -10.95 46.41
CA ILE A 233 -15.41 -10.72 47.85
C ILE A 233 -13.99 -10.70 48.41
N ASP A 234 -13.53 -9.54 48.87
CA ASP A 234 -12.23 -9.42 49.52
C ASP A 234 -12.29 -10.21 50.84
N GLU A 235 -11.58 -11.34 50.89
CA GLU A 235 -11.57 -12.27 52.02
C GLU A 235 -11.07 -11.61 53.32
N ARG A 236 -10.47 -10.41 53.26
CA ARG A 236 -10.06 -9.65 54.44
C ARG A 236 -11.23 -9.13 55.28
N PHE A 237 -12.44 -9.03 54.71
CA PHE A 237 -13.62 -8.53 55.40
C PHE A 237 -14.61 -9.62 55.82
N GLY A 238 -14.17 -10.89 55.87
CA GLY A 238 -14.94 -11.97 56.45
C GLY A 238 -15.17 -11.74 57.94
N VAL A 239 -16.36 -11.24 58.30
CA VAL A 239 -16.83 -11.14 59.69
C VAL A 239 -16.69 -12.51 60.36
N ALA A 240 -15.89 -12.59 61.42
CA ALA A 240 -15.78 -13.78 62.24
C ALA A 240 -17.18 -14.14 62.76
N LYS A 241 -17.73 -15.26 62.29
CA LYS A 241 -18.96 -15.82 62.85
C LYS A 241 -18.61 -16.39 64.22
N THR A 242 -18.96 -15.65 65.27
CA THR A 242 -19.09 -16.17 66.64
C THR A 242 -20.29 -17.09 66.75
#